data_AF-A0A949UPU7-F1
#
_entry.id   AF-A0A949UPU7-F1
#
_cell.length_a   1.000
_cell.length_b   1.000
_cell.length_c   1.000
_cell.angle_alpha   90.00
_cell.angle_beta   90.00
_cell.angle_gamma   90.00
#
_symmetry.space_group_name_H-M   'P 1'
#
loop_
_entity.id
_entity.type
_entity.pdbx_description
1 polymer ?
#
loop_
_entity_poly.entity_id
_entity_poly.type
_entity_poly.pdbx_seq_one_letter_code
_entity_poly.pdbx_strand_id
1 'polypeptide(L)'
;MKLSVVILNYNVRYFLEQCIRSVQKSIITLDAEIIVIDNDSSDDSCQMVKEIFPEILLIENKDNVGFSKANNQAVKEAKGEYVCILNPDTAVSEHTFISALKHAETINDLGALGVYLMDGTGAFLPESKRNLPTPKASLLKLLGIGRDYYANHISKEERGKVDILVGAFMLLKRSVYNEVNGFDEDYFMYGEDIDFSYKITKAGYSNHYMGDVTVMHYKGESTQKDKAYFDRFYGAMKIFYSKHFYTNIFFNAFVNLGVFIAKSTKKAAVKVKDSNTNANKETFLLTENLTLLRSISSTIDVPIKSVSKSMFADKTFSDSHFIFDANYMSFDQIFRVMKDLSGHGNTFRIHPPDCNFIIGSDQSDQKGAVTVFS
;
A
#
# COMPACT_ATOMS: atom_id res chain seq x y z
N MET A 1 25.36 3.57 2.75
CA MET A 1 23.89 3.44 2.72
C MET A 1 23.48 2.78 1.41
N LYS A 2 22.91 1.57 1.46
CA LYS A 2 22.37 0.87 0.29
C LYS A 2 20.95 1.31 -0.03
N LEU A 3 20.09 1.47 0.98
CA LEU A 3 18.66 1.74 0.82
C LEU A 3 18.19 2.88 1.73
N SER A 4 17.36 3.78 1.23
CA SER A 4 16.52 4.67 2.05
C SER A 4 15.05 4.31 1.83
N VAL A 5 14.32 3.99 2.89
CA VAL A 5 12.88 3.76 2.85
C VAL A 5 12.19 5.08 3.20
N VAL A 6 11.44 5.63 2.25
CA VAL A 6 10.74 6.92 2.38
C VAL A 6 9.26 6.66 2.60
N ILE A 7 8.77 7.12 3.75
CA ILE A 7 7.38 6.92 4.20
C ILE A 7 6.72 8.28 4.39
N LEU A 8 5.72 8.57 3.57
CA LEU A 8 4.88 9.76 3.74
C LEU A 8 3.71 9.44 4.67
N ASN A 9 3.58 10.14 5.79
CA ASN A 9 2.50 9.98 6.74
C ASN A 9 1.44 11.09 6.65
N TYR A 10 0.17 10.72 6.85
CA TYR A 10 -0.94 11.65 7.09
C TYR A 10 -2.08 10.96 7.88
N ASN A 11 -2.22 11.31 9.16
CA ASN A 11 -3.28 10.88 10.08
C ASN A 11 -3.53 9.36 10.16
N VAL A 12 -2.46 8.55 10.27
CA VAL A 12 -2.54 7.08 10.32
C VAL A 12 -1.58 6.44 11.33
N ARG A 13 -1.46 7.03 12.53
CA ARG A 13 -0.55 6.61 13.61
C ARG A 13 -0.33 5.10 13.76
N TYR A 14 -1.38 4.31 13.93
CA TYR A 14 -1.26 2.86 14.16
C TYR A 14 -0.71 2.09 12.96
N PHE A 15 -1.11 2.49 11.75
CA PHE A 15 -0.61 1.90 10.52
C PHE A 15 0.86 2.28 10.29
N LEU A 16 1.20 3.55 10.51
CA LEU A 16 2.58 4.02 10.44
C LEU A 16 3.49 3.24 11.40
N GLU A 17 3.06 3.03 12.64
CA GLU A 17 3.82 2.26 13.62
C GLU A 17 4.04 0.80 13.16
N GLN A 18 3.00 0.13 12.64
CA GLN A 18 3.17 -1.21 12.05
C GLN A 18 4.13 -1.19 10.86
N CYS A 19 3.99 -0.20 9.97
CA CYS A 19 4.83 -0.05 8.78
C CYS A 19 6.30 0.06 9.18
N ILE A 20 6.64 1.00 10.08
CA ILE A 20 8.00 1.21 10.58
C ILE A 20 8.57 -0.07 11.20
N ARG A 21 7.81 -0.75 12.07
CA ARG A 21 8.26 -2.00 12.71
C ARG A 21 8.50 -3.12 11.70
N SER A 22 7.64 -3.24 10.67
CA SER A 22 7.84 -4.21 9.59
C SER A 22 9.08 -3.89 8.75
N VAL A 23 9.33 -2.61 8.48
CA VAL A 23 10.51 -2.14 7.76
C VAL A 23 11.78 -2.42 8.57
N GLN A 24 11.81 -2.08 9.87
CA GLN A 24 12.93 -2.38 10.77
C GLN A 24 13.28 -3.87 10.74
N LYS A 25 12.29 -4.77 10.80
CA LYS A 25 12.50 -6.22 10.65
C LYS A 25 13.05 -6.63 9.28
N SER A 26 12.64 -5.95 8.21
CA SER A 26 13.04 -6.23 6.82
C SER A 26 14.44 -5.70 6.46
N ILE A 27 14.96 -4.73 7.22
CA ILE A 27 16.27 -4.10 6.96
C ILE A 27 17.37 -4.53 7.93
N ILE A 28 17.14 -5.46 8.86
CA ILE A 28 18.12 -5.89 9.88
C ILE A 28 19.51 -6.19 9.31
N THR A 29 19.58 -6.80 8.12
CA THR A 29 20.84 -7.19 7.47
C THR A 29 21.28 -6.23 6.36
N LEU A 30 20.68 -5.05 6.27
CA LEU A 30 20.94 -4.06 5.22
C LEU A 30 21.50 -2.77 5.84
N ASP A 31 22.48 -2.18 5.16
CA ASP A 31 22.88 -0.80 5.41
C ASP A 31 21.78 0.12 4.85
N ALA A 32 20.82 0.49 5.70
CA ALA A 32 19.62 1.20 5.32
C ALA A 32 19.18 2.24 6.35
N GLU A 33 18.40 3.22 5.91
CA GLU A 33 17.75 4.21 6.77
C GLU A 33 16.24 4.28 6.47
N ILE A 34 15.48 4.77 7.46
CA ILE A 34 14.06 5.09 7.32
C ILE A 34 13.92 6.61 7.43
N ILE A 35 13.15 7.20 6.52
CA ILE A 35 12.80 8.61 6.52
C ILE A 35 11.28 8.70 6.54
N VAL A 36 10.74 9.33 7.57
CA VAL A 36 9.32 9.63 7.68
C VAL A 36 9.13 11.11 7.38
N ILE A 37 8.25 11.43 6.43
CA ILE A 37 7.77 12.80 6.23
C ILE A 37 6.29 12.88 6.56
N ASP A 38 5.95 13.78 7.48
CA ASP A 38 4.59 14.01 7.91
C ASP A 38 3.99 15.24 7.24
N ASN A 39 2.75 15.11 6.75
CA ASN A 39 2.01 16.16 6.06
C ASN A 39 0.99 16.86 6.96
N ASP A 40 1.45 17.39 8.11
CA ASP A 40 0.62 18.11 9.08
C ASP A 40 -0.50 17.21 9.66
N SER A 41 -0.10 16.06 10.20
CA SER A 41 -1.01 15.15 10.90
C SER A 41 -1.48 15.77 12.22
N SER A 42 -2.77 15.59 12.49
CA SER A 42 -3.44 16.02 13.72
C SER A 42 -3.54 14.93 14.78
N ASP A 43 -3.17 13.70 14.44
CA ASP A 43 -3.07 12.59 15.39
C ASP A 43 -1.69 12.57 16.08
N ASP A 44 -1.44 11.53 16.86
CA ASP A 44 -0.20 11.33 17.61
C ASP A 44 0.92 10.69 16.76
N SER A 45 0.80 10.62 15.42
CA SER A 45 1.83 10.04 14.54
C SER A 45 3.22 10.62 14.78
N CYS A 46 3.35 11.94 14.78
CA CYS A 46 4.64 12.61 14.93
C CYS A 46 5.24 12.41 16.33
N GLN A 47 4.39 12.46 17.36
CA GLN A 47 4.80 12.18 18.74
C GLN A 47 5.27 10.72 18.87
N MET A 48 4.51 9.77 18.32
CA MET A 48 4.84 8.36 18.30
C MET A 48 6.19 8.09 17.63
N VAL A 49 6.48 8.71 16.48
CA VAL A 49 7.78 8.56 15.82
C VAL A 49 8.92 9.11 16.70
N LYS A 50 8.74 10.28 17.31
CA LYS A 50 9.77 10.89 18.17
C LYS A 50 10.07 10.07 19.43
N GLU A 51 9.05 9.47 20.03
CA GLU A 51 9.17 8.73 21.29
C GLU A 51 9.63 7.29 21.10
N ILE A 52 9.09 6.59 20.10
CA ILE A 52 9.33 5.15 19.88
C ILE A 52 10.49 4.92 18.92
N PHE A 53 10.71 5.80 17.95
CA PHE A 53 11.71 5.65 16.89
C PHE A 53 12.63 6.88 16.77
N PRO A 54 13.31 7.30 17.86
CA PRO A 54 14.12 8.53 17.88
C PRO A 54 15.29 8.53 16.89
N GLU A 55 15.68 7.37 16.36
CA GLU A 55 16.72 7.21 15.35
C GLU A 55 16.25 7.50 13.91
N ILE A 56 14.93 7.52 13.67
CA ILE A 56 14.35 7.77 12.34
C ILE A 56 14.37 9.27 12.05
N LEU A 57 14.77 9.63 10.83
CA LEU A 57 14.65 11.01 10.37
C LEU A 57 13.17 11.33 10.15
N LEU A 58 12.60 12.15 11.03
CA LEU A 58 11.26 12.70 10.90
C LEU A 58 11.32 14.13 10.33
N ILE A 59 10.64 14.36 9.21
CA ILE A 59 10.44 15.68 8.60
C ILE A 59 8.98 16.07 8.79
N GLU A 60 8.72 17.16 9.53
CA GLU A 60 7.35 17.65 9.78
C GLU A 60 7.04 18.85 8.89
N ASN A 61 6.17 18.66 7.90
CA ASN A 61 5.63 19.79 7.14
C ASN A 61 4.63 20.57 8.00
N LYS A 62 4.53 21.89 7.75
CA LYS A 62 3.57 22.79 8.42
C LYS A 62 2.18 22.78 7.82
N ASP A 63 2.04 22.19 6.64
CA ASP A 63 0.80 22.08 5.87
C ASP A 63 0.82 20.73 5.13
N ASN A 64 -0.35 20.21 4.79
CA ASN A 64 -0.43 19.07 3.88
C ASN A 64 -0.11 19.49 2.44
N VAL A 65 1.13 19.23 2.01
CA VAL A 65 1.63 19.59 0.66
C VAL A 65 1.33 18.55 -0.43
N GLY A 66 0.66 17.45 -0.08
CA GLY A 66 0.34 16.36 -0.99
C GLY A 66 1.46 15.32 -1.14
N PHE A 67 1.17 14.26 -1.90
CA PHE A 67 2.01 13.08 -2.07
C PHE A 67 3.31 13.38 -2.80
N SER A 68 3.23 14.03 -3.97
CA SER A 68 4.39 14.27 -4.83
C SER A 68 5.44 15.13 -4.14
N LYS A 69 5.01 16.28 -3.61
CA LYS A 69 5.92 17.27 -3.01
C LYS A 69 6.57 16.74 -1.74
N ALA A 70 5.82 16.04 -0.88
CA ALA A 70 6.39 15.49 0.34
C ALA A 70 7.37 14.34 0.06
N ASN A 71 7.05 13.41 -0.85
CA ASN A 71 8.02 12.39 -1.25
C ASN A 71 9.28 13.01 -1.87
N ASN A 72 9.15 14.04 -2.70
CA ASN A 72 10.31 14.78 -3.24
C ASN A 72 11.16 15.43 -2.14
N GLN A 73 10.54 16.00 -1.09
CA GLN A 73 11.26 16.57 0.06
C GLN A 73 12.04 15.48 0.80
N ALA A 74 11.43 14.34 1.09
CA ALA A 74 12.09 13.25 1.81
C ALA A 74 13.20 12.58 0.98
N VAL A 75 13.00 12.38 -0.33
CA VAL A 75 14.03 11.79 -1.21
C VAL A 75 15.25 12.69 -1.36
N LYS A 76 15.11 14.03 -1.20
CA LYS A 76 16.27 14.94 -1.16
C LYS A 76 17.20 14.67 0.03
N GLU A 77 16.64 14.24 1.16
CA GLU A 77 17.40 13.90 2.38
C GLU A 77 17.93 12.45 2.37
N ALA A 78 17.39 11.60 1.49
CA ALA A 78 17.80 10.20 1.36
C ALA A 78 19.26 10.05 0.93
N LYS A 79 19.99 9.13 1.56
CA LYS A 79 21.42 8.85 1.31
C LYS A 79 21.65 7.52 0.58
N GLY A 80 20.65 6.65 0.51
CA GLY A 80 20.70 5.34 -0.12
C GLY A 80 21.05 5.41 -1.60
N GLU A 81 21.76 4.38 -2.09
CA GLU A 81 21.89 4.15 -3.53
C GLU A 81 20.51 3.91 -4.17
N TYR A 82 19.68 3.14 -3.48
CA TYR A 82 18.29 2.90 -3.79
C TYR A 82 17.38 3.70 -2.85
N VAL A 83 16.24 4.12 -3.36
CA VAL A 83 15.11 4.64 -2.58
C VAL A 83 13.92 3.72 -2.76
N CYS A 84 13.17 3.49 -1.69
CA CYS A 84 11.87 2.85 -1.76
C CYS A 84 10.80 3.84 -1.30
N ILE A 85 9.89 4.21 -2.19
CA ILE A 85 8.67 4.94 -1.83
C ILE A 85 7.70 3.90 -1.26
N LEU A 86 7.29 4.11 -0.01
CA LEU A 86 6.46 3.16 0.73
C LEU A 86 5.31 3.91 1.42
N ASN A 87 4.09 3.41 1.23
CA ASN A 87 2.93 3.97 1.92
C ASN A 87 2.93 3.62 3.43
N PRO A 88 2.36 4.49 4.29
CA PRO A 88 2.35 4.29 5.74
C PRO A 88 1.36 3.20 6.17
N ASP A 89 0.38 2.86 5.33
CA ASP A 89 -0.59 1.78 5.52
C ASP A 89 -0.16 0.46 4.86
N THR A 90 1.15 0.20 4.91
CA THR A 90 1.74 -1.05 4.40
C THR A 90 2.41 -1.85 5.50
N ALA A 91 2.63 -3.14 5.24
CA ALA A 91 3.61 -3.92 5.97
C ALA A 91 4.41 -4.80 5.00
N VAL A 92 5.71 -4.86 5.25
CA VAL A 92 6.66 -5.63 4.45
C VAL A 92 7.07 -6.90 5.20
N SER A 93 7.49 -7.93 4.46
CA SER A 93 8.04 -9.14 5.06
C SER A 93 9.53 -8.96 5.37
N GLU A 94 10.08 -9.84 6.19
CA GLU A 94 11.49 -9.82 6.62
C GLU A 94 12.49 -9.92 5.45
N HIS A 95 12.04 -10.41 4.29
CA HIS A 95 12.88 -10.61 3.11
C HIS A 95 12.50 -9.71 1.92
N THR A 96 11.55 -8.79 2.08
CA THR A 96 11.07 -7.90 1.01
C THR A 96 12.22 -7.12 0.39
N PHE A 97 12.95 -6.32 1.18
CA PHE A 97 13.96 -5.41 0.62
C PHE A 97 15.18 -6.14 0.08
N ILE A 98 15.67 -7.19 0.76
CA ILE A 98 16.82 -7.95 0.27
C ILE A 98 16.51 -8.67 -1.06
N SER A 99 15.29 -9.21 -1.21
CA SER A 99 14.87 -9.87 -2.45
C SER A 99 14.65 -8.87 -3.58
N ALA A 100 14.02 -7.73 -3.28
CA ALA A 100 13.78 -6.67 -4.24
C ALA A 100 15.10 -6.03 -4.73
N LEU A 101 16.05 -5.74 -3.83
CA LEU A 101 17.38 -5.22 -4.17
C LEU A 101 18.17 -6.21 -5.04
N LYS A 102 18.22 -7.49 -4.65
CA LYS A 102 18.90 -8.53 -5.45
C LYS A 102 18.33 -8.61 -6.85
N HIS A 103 17.00 -8.55 -7.00
CA HIS A 103 16.40 -8.58 -8.33
C HIS A 103 16.66 -7.28 -9.11
N ALA A 104 16.55 -6.12 -8.45
CA ALA A 104 16.83 -4.82 -9.04
C ALA A 104 18.25 -4.74 -9.63
N GLU A 105 19.24 -5.33 -8.97
CA GLU A 105 20.63 -5.39 -9.45
C GLU A 105 20.82 -6.27 -10.70
N THR A 106 19.89 -7.20 -10.99
CA THR A 106 19.93 -8.01 -12.22
C THR A 106 19.38 -7.29 -13.45
N ILE A 107 18.79 -6.11 -13.29
CA ILE A 107 18.10 -5.37 -14.36
C ILE A 107 18.97 -4.16 -14.75
N ASN A 108 19.54 -4.20 -15.95
CA ASN A 108 20.43 -3.15 -16.44
C ASN A 108 19.72 -1.80 -16.64
N ASP A 109 18.51 -1.82 -17.22
CA ASP A 109 17.68 -0.65 -17.54
C ASP A 109 16.59 -0.41 -16.49
N LEU A 110 16.87 -0.71 -15.21
CA LEU A 110 15.86 -0.61 -14.16
C LEU A 110 15.37 0.83 -14.00
N GLY A 111 14.07 1.01 -14.26
CA GLY A 111 13.32 2.21 -13.95
C GLY A 111 12.84 2.22 -12.51
N ALA A 112 11.78 1.47 -12.24
CA ALA A 112 11.30 1.16 -10.89
C ALA A 112 10.84 -0.30 -10.80
N LEU A 113 10.89 -0.84 -9.58
CA LEU A 113 10.44 -2.18 -9.22
C LEU A 113 9.25 -2.08 -8.28
N GLY A 114 8.12 -2.65 -8.70
CA GLY A 114 6.97 -2.92 -7.85
C GLY A 114 6.89 -4.41 -7.49
N VAL A 115 6.02 -4.72 -6.53
CA VAL A 115 5.88 -6.08 -5.97
C VAL A 115 4.42 -6.51 -5.92
N TYR A 116 4.16 -7.78 -5.61
CA TYR A 116 2.80 -8.25 -5.33
C TYR A 116 2.23 -7.48 -4.15
N LEU A 117 1.08 -6.85 -4.35
CA LEU A 117 0.33 -6.21 -3.28
C LEU A 117 -0.93 -7.00 -2.95
N MET A 118 -1.20 -7.15 -1.65
CA MET A 118 -2.48 -7.62 -1.14
C MET A 118 -3.10 -6.63 -0.15
N ASP A 119 -4.41 -6.67 0.00
CA ASP A 119 -5.10 -5.90 1.04
C ASP A 119 -5.16 -6.63 2.38
N GLY A 120 -5.79 -6.00 3.38
CA GLY A 120 -5.99 -6.58 4.73
C GLY A 120 -6.85 -7.85 4.75
N THR A 121 -7.52 -8.20 3.64
CA THR A 121 -8.28 -9.44 3.46
C THR A 121 -7.46 -10.55 2.81
N GLY A 122 -6.18 -10.29 2.50
CA GLY A 122 -5.30 -11.22 1.77
C GLY A 122 -5.56 -11.25 0.26
N ALA A 123 -6.48 -10.43 -0.26
CA ALA A 123 -6.82 -10.43 -1.67
C ALA A 123 -5.79 -9.64 -2.48
N PHE A 124 -5.42 -10.17 -3.66
CA PHE A 124 -4.52 -9.51 -4.60
C PHE A 124 -5.06 -8.15 -5.04
N LEU A 125 -4.18 -7.14 -5.08
CA LEU A 125 -4.46 -5.80 -5.60
C LEU A 125 -3.95 -5.66 -7.05
N PRO A 126 -4.84 -5.69 -8.08
CA PRO A 126 -4.44 -5.60 -9.48
C PRO A 126 -3.75 -4.29 -9.84
N GLU A 127 -3.98 -3.23 -9.07
CA GLU A 127 -3.31 -1.94 -9.23
C GLU A 127 -1.80 -1.98 -9.04
N SER A 128 -1.24 -3.05 -8.45
CA SER A 128 0.21 -3.27 -8.34
C SER A 128 0.91 -3.36 -9.70
N LYS A 129 0.16 -3.67 -10.78
CA LYS A 129 0.68 -3.76 -12.16
C LYS A 129 -0.35 -3.26 -13.19
N ARG A 130 -0.06 -2.13 -13.82
CA ARG A 130 -0.96 -1.48 -14.80
C ARG A 130 -0.28 -1.35 -16.16
N ASN A 131 -1.08 -1.35 -17.21
CA ASN A 131 -0.67 -0.84 -18.52
C ASN A 131 -0.81 0.68 -18.54
N LEU A 132 -0.21 1.34 -19.54
CA LEU A 132 -0.33 2.78 -19.72
C LEU A 132 -1.82 3.16 -19.87
N PRO A 133 -2.38 4.03 -19.00
CA PRO A 133 -3.80 4.34 -18.97
C PRO A 133 -4.17 5.33 -20.07
N THR A 134 -3.98 4.95 -21.34
CA THR A 134 -4.38 5.74 -22.50
C THR A 134 -5.85 6.18 -22.38
N PRO A 135 -6.25 7.28 -23.03
CA PRO A 135 -7.63 7.76 -22.94
C PRO A 135 -8.67 6.70 -23.30
N LYS A 136 -8.38 5.90 -24.33
CA LYS A 136 -9.22 4.75 -24.73
C LYS A 136 -9.25 3.67 -23.64
N ALA A 137 -8.09 3.25 -23.12
CA ALA A 137 -8.02 2.21 -22.09
C ALA A 137 -8.75 2.63 -20.80
N SER A 138 -8.58 3.88 -20.38
CA SER A 138 -9.22 4.42 -19.18
C SER A 138 -10.74 4.54 -19.34
N LEU A 139 -11.24 4.93 -20.52
CA LEU A 139 -12.67 4.93 -20.80
C LEU A 139 -13.25 3.51 -20.80
N LEU A 140 -12.60 2.56 -21.46
CA LEU A 140 -13.08 1.17 -21.49
C LEU A 140 -13.12 0.56 -20.09
N LYS A 141 -12.14 0.90 -19.23
CA LYS A 141 -12.14 0.54 -17.82
C LYS A 141 -13.33 1.15 -17.07
N LEU A 142 -13.61 2.43 -17.32
CA LEU A 142 -14.72 3.16 -16.70
C LEU A 142 -16.08 2.57 -17.03
N LEU A 143 -16.23 2.08 -18.26
CA LEU A 143 -17.44 1.39 -18.74
C LEU A 143 -17.53 -0.08 -18.30
N GLY A 144 -16.48 -0.63 -17.65
CA GLY A 144 -16.43 -2.03 -17.23
C GLY A 144 -16.17 -3.03 -18.37
N ILE A 145 -15.80 -2.55 -19.56
CA ILE A 145 -15.64 -3.38 -20.77
C ILE A 145 -14.16 -3.75 -21.01
N GLY A 146 -13.23 -2.92 -20.53
CA GLY A 146 -11.80 -3.11 -20.76
C GLY A 146 -11.11 -4.01 -19.74
N ARG A 147 -10.40 -5.05 -20.21
CA ARG A 147 -9.48 -5.88 -19.41
C ARG A 147 -8.02 -5.40 -19.47
N ASP A 148 -7.72 -4.48 -20.38
CA ASP A 148 -6.34 -4.07 -20.71
C ASP A 148 -5.79 -2.94 -19.82
N TYR A 149 -6.55 -2.47 -18.83
CA TYR A 149 -6.04 -1.44 -17.90
C TYR A 149 -4.98 -2.00 -16.94
N TYR A 150 -5.16 -3.25 -16.50
CA TYR A 150 -4.17 -3.95 -15.71
C TYR A 150 -3.26 -4.79 -16.62
N ALA A 151 -2.01 -4.97 -16.21
CA ALA A 151 -1.02 -5.77 -16.91
C ALA A 151 -1.31 -7.27 -16.74
N ASN A 152 -2.45 -7.75 -17.24
CA ASN A 152 -2.92 -9.13 -17.10
C ASN A 152 -2.13 -10.14 -17.94
N HIS A 153 -1.26 -9.69 -18.83
CA HIS A 153 -0.31 -10.53 -19.56
C HIS A 153 0.78 -11.14 -18.67
N ILE A 154 0.98 -10.59 -17.47
CA ILE A 154 1.86 -11.16 -16.43
C ILE A 154 0.98 -11.78 -15.36
N SER A 155 1.21 -13.04 -15.00
CA SER A 155 0.47 -13.69 -13.90
C SER A 155 0.75 -13.00 -12.57
N LYS A 156 -0.12 -13.17 -11.56
CA LYS A 156 0.02 -12.42 -10.30
C LYS A 156 1.34 -12.74 -9.59
N GLU A 157 1.79 -13.98 -9.63
CA GLU A 157 3.01 -14.47 -8.97
C GLU A 157 4.26 -14.44 -9.88
N GLU A 158 4.14 -13.97 -11.12
CA GLU A 158 5.26 -13.91 -12.06
C GLU A 158 6.00 -12.56 -12.00
N ARG A 159 7.18 -12.51 -12.61
CA ARG A 159 7.95 -11.28 -12.81
C ARG A 159 7.83 -10.82 -14.26
N GLY A 160 7.81 -9.51 -14.50
CA GLY A 160 7.77 -9.01 -15.86
C GLY A 160 7.78 -7.49 -15.98
N LYS A 161 7.92 -7.01 -17.22
CA LYS A 161 7.86 -5.58 -17.55
C LYS A 161 6.43 -5.09 -17.54
N VAL A 162 6.21 -3.96 -16.88
CA VAL A 162 4.90 -3.28 -16.79
C VAL A 162 5.08 -1.82 -17.14
N ASP A 163 4.02 -1.15 -17.59
CA ASP A 163 4.13 0.27 -17.91
C ASP A 163 4.11 1.11 -16.65
N ILE A 164 3.16 0.80 -15.75
CA ILE A 164 2.81 1.65 -14.62
C ILE A 164 2.78 0.84 -13.32
N LEU A 165 3.45 1.38 -12.30
CA LEU A 165 3.44 0.92 -10.92
C LEU A 165 2.61 1.87 -10.05
N VAL A 166 2.24 1.41 -8.86
CA VAL A 166 1.53 2.23 -7.85
C VAL A 166 2.50 2.70 -6.79
N GLY A 167 2.34 3.94 -6.32
CA GLY A 167 3.17 4.57 -5.30
C GLY A 167 3.12 3.93 -3.90
N ALA A 168 2.41 2.81 -3.72
CA ALA A 168 2.36 2.08 -2.44
C ALA A 168 3.67 1.33 -2.13
N PHE A 169 4.37 0.87 -3.18
CA PHE A 169 5.72 0.31 -3.10
C PHE A 169 6.42 0.55 -4.45
N MET A 170 7.46 1.38 -4.46
CA MET A 170 8.31 1.59 -5.64
C MET A 170 9.77 1.63 -5.22
N LEU A 171 10.54 0.59 -5.55
CA LEU A 171 11.99 0.54 -5.35
C LEU A 171 12.71 0.97 -6.63
N LEU A 172 13.62 1.92 -6.55
CA LEU A 172 14.41 2.39 -7.68
C LEU A 172 15.75 2.98 -7.25
N LYS A 173 16.67 3.14 -8.20
CA LYS A 173 17.91 3.88 -7.95
C LYS A 173 17.58 5.35 -7.71
N ARG A 174 18.21 5.96 -6.69
CA ARG A 174 18.07 7.40 -6.42
C ARG A 174 18.52 8.25 -7.61
N SER A 175 19.51 7.79 -8.38
CA SER A 175 19.95 8.45 -9.61
C SER A 175 18.85 8.54 -10.66
N VAL A 176 18.07 7.47 -10.86
CA VAL A 176 16.93 7.45 -11.80
C VAL A 176 15.83 8.39 -11.32
N TYR A 177 15.52 8.37 -10.01
CA TYR A 177 14.57 9.32 -9.40
C TYR A 177 14.95 10.77 -9.72
N ASN A 178 16.23 11.12 -9.53
CA ASN A 178 16.74 12.47 -9.76
C ASN A 178 16.76 12.84 -11.25
N GLU A 179 17.15 11.93 -12.13
CA GLU A 179 17.21 12.14 -13.58
C GLU A 179 15.84 12.54 -14.17
N VAL A 180 14.76 11.90 -13.71
CA VAL A 180 13.40 12.18 -14.18
C VAL A 180 12.69 13.28 -13.37
N ASN A 181 13.43 14.00 -12.53
CA ASN A 181 12.94 15.06 -11.64
C ASN A 181 11.83 14.61 -10.66
N GLY A 182 11.93 13.40 -10.11
CA GLY A 182 11.04 12.88 -9.07
C GLY A 182 9.56 12.85 -9.44
N PHE A 183 8.68 12.86 -8.43
CA PHE A 183 7.24 13.01 -8.67
C PHE A 183 6.93 14.43 -9.16
N ASP A 184 5.96 14.54 -10.06
CA ASP A 184 5.51 15.83 -10.56
C ASP A 184 4.60 16.52 -9.52
N GLU A 185 5.01 17.72 -9.07
CA GLU A 185 4.34 18.44 -7.98
C GLU A 185 3.02 19.12 -8.39
N ASP A 186 2.65 19.10 -9.69
CA ASP A 186 1.30 19.50 -10.11
C ASP A 186 0.25 18.48 -9.64
N TYR A 187 0.67 17.25 -9.32
CA TYR A 187 -0.19 16.23 -8.72
C TYR A 187 -0.11 16.35 -7.20
N PHE A 188 -1.20 16.83 -6.59
CA PHE A 188 -1.34 16.79 -5.14
C PHE A 188 -1.44 15.34 -4.63
N MET A 189 -2.30 14.52 -5.26
CA MET A 189 -2.50 13.12 -4.94
C MET A 189 -3.35 12.46 -6.03
N TYR A 190 -3.11 11.17 -6.26
CA TYR A 190 -3.57 10.38 -7.39
C TYR A 190 -2.93 10.78 -8.73
N GLY A 191 -2.53 9.78 -9.52
CA GLY A 191 -1.96 9.96 -10.85
C GLY A 191 -0.49 10.34 -10.88
N GLU A 192 0.11 10.74 -9.76
CA GLU A 192 1.55 10.94 -9.63
C GLU A 192 2.34 9.64 -9.89
N ASP A 193 1.80 8.50 -9.47
CA ASP A 193 2.37 7.17 -9.71
C ASP A 193 2.38 6.82 -11.20
N ILE A 194 1.30 7.16 -11.91
CA ILE A 194 1.15 7.01 -13.36
C ILE A 194 2.14 7.91 -14.10
N ASP A 195 2.15 9.21 -13.76
CA ASP A 195 3.04 10.20 -14.37
C ASP A 195 4.50 9.81 -14.18
N PHE A 196 4.89 9.51 -12.94
CA PHE A 196 6.26 9.14 -12.59
C PHE A 196 6.71 7.86 -13.31
N SER A 197 5.89 6.80 -13.29
CA SER A 197 6.17 5.57 -14.04
C SER A 197 6.36 5.85 -15.53
N TYR A 198 5.53 6.72 -16.10
CA TYR A 198 5.63 7.06 -17.52
C TYR A 198 6.85 7.92 -17.85
N LYS A 199 7.20 8.89 -17.00
CA LYS A 199 8.45 9.67 -17.13
C LYS A 199 9.69 8.77 -17.11
N ILE A 200 9.71 7.78 -16.24
CA ILE A 200 10.77 6.75 -16.19
C ILE A 200 10.89 6.03 -17.54
N THR A 201 9.77 5.56 -18.10
CA THR A 201 9.79 4.88 -19.41
C THR A 201 10.23 5.79 -20.55
N LYS A 202 9.86 7.08 -20.52
CA LYS A 202 10.28 8.09 -21.50
C LYS A 202 11.77 8.41 -21.43
N ALA A 203 12.39 8.25 -20.27
CA ALA A 203 13.84 8.40 -20.09
C ALA A 203 14.64 7.16 -20.57
N GLY A 204 13.97 6.12 -21.09
CA GLY A 204 14.63 4.94 -21.65
C GLY A 204 14.81 3.77 -20.67
N TYR A 205 14.24 3.87 -19.47
CA TYR A 205 14.24 2.80 -18.47
C TYR A 205 12.98 1.93 -18.57
N SER A 206 13.00 0.74 -17.96
CA SER A 206 11.86 -0.18 -17.89
C SER A 206 11.34 -0.30 -16.47
N ASN A 207 10.02 -0.21 -16.27
CA ASN A 207 9.41 -0.58 -14.98
C ASN A 207 9.18 -2.09 -14.92
N HIS A 208 9.39 -2.67 -13.74
CA HIS A 208 9.33 -4.10 -13.49
C HIS A 208 8.39 -4.41 -12.33
N TYR A 209 7.70 -5.54 -12.45
CA TYR A 209 6.86 -6.12 -11.41
C TYR A 209 7.47 -7.44 -10.93
N MET A 210 7.47 -7.67 -9.62
CA MET A 210 7.97 -8.86 -8.95
C MET A 210 6.85 -9.53 -8.13
N GLY A 211 6.18 -10.52 -8.73
CA GLY A 211 5.02 -11.18 -8.15
C GLY A 211 5.29 -12.19 -7.02
N ASP A 212 6.55 -12.55 -6.80
CA ASP A 212 6.97 -13.55 -5.80
C ASP A 212 7.41 -12.93 -4.47
N VAL A 213 7.38 -11.60 -4.34
CA VAL A 213 7.53 -10.87 -3.08
C VAL A 213 6.22 -10.19 -2.76
N THR A 214 5.69 -10.43 -1.55
CA THR A 214 4.40 -9.88 -1.11
C THR A 214 4.59 -8.73 -0.13
N VAL A 215 3.83 -7.65 -0.35
CA VAL A 215 3.65 -6.54 0.58
C VAL A 215 2.16 -6.35 0.81
N MET A 216 1.76 -6.17 2.07
CA MET A 216 0.39 -5.84 2.42
C MET A 216 0.18 -4.32 2.35
N HIS A 217 -0.97 -3.89 1.85
CA HIS A 217 -1.38 -2.49 1.74
C HIS A 217 -2.88 -2.37 2.05
N TYR A 218 -3.23 -1.81 3.22
CA TYR A 218 -4.62 -1.79 3.72
C TYR A 218 -5.58 -0.94 2.88
N LYS A 219 -5.05 0.11 2.23
CA LYS A 219 -5.73 0.99 1.27
C LYS A 219 -6.85 1.82 1.86
N GLY A 220 -6.67 3.14 1.80
CA GLY A 220 -7.74 4.11 2.08
C GLY A 220 -7.77 4.62 3.52
N GLU A 221 -6.74 4.34 4.30
CA GLU A 221 -6.65 4.77 5.70
C GLU A 221 -6.59 6.31 5.82
N SER A 222 -5.80 6.95 4.96
CA SER A 222 -5.63 8.41 4.91
C SER A 222 -6.66 9.15 4.02
N THR A 223 -7.56 8.47 3.31
CA THR A 223 -8.54 9.17 2.43
C THR A 223 -9.89 8.46 2.34
N GLN A 224 -10.96 9.19 2.66
CA GLN A 224 -12.33 8.75 2.41
C GLN A 224 -12.65 8.87 0.90
N LYS A 225 -13.38 7.90 0.34
CA LYS A 225 -13.84 7.92 -1.06
C LYS A 225 -15.02 8.87 -1.27
N ASP A 226 -14.80 10.14 -0.97
CA ASP A 226 -15.79 11.21 -1.06
C ASP A 226 -15.77 11.93 -2.43
N LYS A 227 -16.50 13.03 -2.54
CA LYS A 227 -16.50 13.85 -3.77
C LYS A 227 -15.09 14.41 -4.07
N ALA A 228 -14.35 14.81 -3.04
CA ALA A 228 -13.01 15.37 -3.19
C ALA A 228 -12.02 14.32 -3.73
N TYR A 229 -12.12 13.06 -3.30
CA TYR A 229 -11.40 11.92 -3.87
C TYR A 229 -11.60 11.84 -5.39
N PHE A 230 -12.85 11.83 -5.85
CA PHE A 230 -13.15 11.73 -7.28
C PHE A 230 -12.69 12.96 -8.04
N ASP A 231 -12.87 14.16 -7.48
CA ASP A 231 -12.41 15.40 -8.10
C ASP A 231 -10.88 15.39 -8.28
N ARG A 232 -10.12 14.94 -7.26
CA ARG A 232 -8.66 14.76 -7.35
C ARG A 232 -8.27 13.70 -8.39
N PHE A 233 -8.85 12.50 -8.32
CA PHE A 233 -8.53 11.41 -9.24
C PHE A 233 -8.79 11.78 -10.71
N TYR A 234 -9.97 12.35 -11.01
CA TYR A 234 -10.28 12.76 -12.37
C TYR A 234 -9.52 14.02 -12.80
N GLY A 235 -9.20 14.91 -11.87
CA GLY A 235 -8.30 16.06 -12.11
C GLY A 235 -6.91 15.59 -12.54
N ALA A 236 -6.34 14.63 -11.82
CA ALA A 236 -5.04 14.04 -12.12
C ALA A 236 -4.98 13.43 -13.53
N MET A 237 -5.99 12.66 -13.94
CA MET A 237 -6.01 12.09 -15.29
C MET A 237 -6.07 13.17 -16.39
N LYS A 238 -6.72 14.32 -16.14
CA LYS A 238 -6.68 15.46 -17.08
C LYS A 238 -5.29 16.07 -17.17
N ILE A 239 -4.60 16.25 -16.03
CA ILE A 239 -3.22 16.73 -15.99
C ILE A 239 -2.34 15.78 -16.80
N PHE A 240 -2.40 14.48 -16.52
CA PHE A 240 -1.65 13.43 -17.23
C PHE A 240 -1.87 13.47 -18.74
N TYR A 241 -3.14 13.55 -19.19
CA TYR A 241 -3.43 13.63 -20.62
C TYR A 241 -2.93 14.90 -21.27
N SER A 242 -3.08 16.05 -20.61
CA SER A 242 -2.60 17.34 -21.13
C SER A 242 -1.07 17.38 -21.30
N LYS A 243 -0.33 16.70 -20.40
CA LYS A 243 1.14 16.66 -20.42
C LYS A 243 1.73 15.66 -21.41
N HIS A 244 0.99 14.59 -21.73
CA HIS A 244 1.59 13.43 -22.38
C HIS A 244 0.93 12.98 -23.67
N PHE A 245 -0.28 13.45 -23.98
CA PHE A 245 -1.02 13.07 -25.17
C PHE A 245 -1.42 14.32 -25.95
N TYR A 246 -1.61 14.17 -27.26
CA TYR A 246 -2.17 15.25 -28.06
C TYR A 246 -3.61 15.52 -27.62
N THR A 247 -3.86 16.72 -27.10
CA THR A 247 -5.19 17.14 -26.66
C THR A 247 -5.75 18.20 -27.61
N ASN A 248 -7.07 18.16 -27.81
CA ASN A 248 -7.82 19.19 -28.52
C ASN A 248 -9.17 19.42 -27.83
N ILE A 249 -9.95 20.40 -28.27
CA ILE A 249 -11.22 20.75 -27.61
C ILE A 249 -12.22 19.59 -27.58
N PHE A 250 -12.27 18.77 -28.63
CA PHE A 250 -13.14 17.60 -28.71
C PHE A 250 -12.68 16.48 -27.79
N PHE A 251 -11.37 16.26 -27.70
CA PHE A 251 -10.77 15.30 -26.77
C PHE A 251 -11.06 15.70 -25.32
N ASN A 252 -10.88 16.97 -24.97
CA ASN A 252 -11.18 17.48 -23.64
C ASN A 252 -12.68 17.36 -23.32
N ALA A 253 -13.56 17.69 -24.27
CA ALA A 253 -14.99 17.49 -24.13
C ALA A 253 -15.37 16.02 -23.91
N PHE A 254 -14.74 15.10 -24.64
CA PHE A 254 -14.93 13.66 -24.49
C PHE A 254 -14.49 13.13 -23.11
N VAL A 255 -13.30 13.52 -22.65
CA VAL A 255 -12.82 13.17 -21.31
C VAL A 255 -13.76 13.74 -20.24
N ASN A 256 -14.17 15.00 -20.36
CA ASN A 256 -15.11 15.64 -19.45
C ASN A 256 -16.46 14.90 -19.40
N LEU A 257 -16.98 14.48 -20.55
CA LEU A 257 -18.21 13.71 -20.65
C LEU A 257 -18.07 12.33 -19.99
N GLY A 258 -16.95 11.62 -20.24
CA GLY A 258 -16.67 10.34 -19.60
C GLY A 258 -16.60 10.45 -18.07
N VAL A 259 -15.92 11.49 -17.56
CA VAL A 259 -15.86 11.79 -16.13
C VAL A 259 -17.25 12.10 -15.57
N PHE A 260 -18.06 12.89 -16.28
CA PHE A 260 -19.42 13.23 -15.87
C PHE A 260 -20.32 11.99 -15.77
N ILE A 261 -20.27 11.10 -16.76
CA ILE A 261 -21.04 9.85 -16.78
C ILE A 261 -20.63 8.98 -15.58
N ALA A 262 -19.33 8.81 -15.33
CA ALA A 262 -18.86 7.97 -14.22
C ALA A 262 -19.21 8.50 -12.83
N LYS A 263 -19.17 9.83 -12.63
CA LYS A 263 -19.67 10.45 -11.39
C LYS A 263 -21.16 10.21 -11.19
N SER A 264 -21.92 10.16 -12.28
CA SER A 264 -23.37 9.97 -12.27
C SER A 264 -23.77 8.50 -12.02
N THR A 265 -23.05 7.54 -12.58
CA THR A 265 -23.33 6.09 -12.39
C THR A 265 -22.89 5.57 -11.02
N LYS A 266 -21.80 6.08 -10.45
CA LYS A 266 -21.33 5.65 -9.12
C LYS A 266 -22.12 6.24 -7.94
N LYS A 267 -22.84 7.35 -8.13
CA LYS A 267 -23.81 7.85 -7.13
C LYS A 267 -24.89 6.81 -6.77
N ALA A 268 -25.17 5.86 -7.66
CA ALA A 268 -26.16 4.81 -7.44
C ALA A 268 -25.60 3.56 -6.73
N ALA A 269 -24.28 3.41 -6.59
CA ALA A 269 -23.63 2.18 -6.14
C ALA A 269 -23.13 2.20 -4.68
N VAL A 270 -23.21 3.33 -3.97
CA VAL A 270 -22.82 3.40 -2.54
C VAL A 270 -24.01 3.01 -1.68
N LYS A 271 -24.34 1.72 -1.66
CA LYS A 271 -25.03 1.11 -0.51
C LYS A 271 -23.95 0.44 0.33
N VAL A 272 -23.49 1.15 1.36
CA VAL A 272 -22.68 0.55 2.43
C VAL A 272 -23.55 -0.53 3.06
N LYS A 273 -23.20 -1.80 2.81
CA LYS A 273 -23.71 -2.88 3.64
C LYS A 273 -22.90 -2.79 4.93
N ASP A 274 -23.48 -2.16 5.95
CA ASP A 274 -23.05 -2.37 7.33
C ASP A 274 -23.30 -3.84 7.64
N SER A 275 -22.30 -4.67 7.37
CA SER A 275 -22.34 -6.05 7.75
C SER A 275 -21.68 -6.11 9.12
N ASN A 276 -22.52 -6.15 10.15
CA ASN A 276 -22.15 -6.51 11.51
C ASN A 276 -21.77 -8.02 11.52
N THR A 277 -20.73 -8.39 10.76
CA THR A 277 -20.43 -9.76 10.32
C THR A 277 -19.58 -10.57 11.28
N ASN A 278 -19.08 -9.96 12.35
CA ASN A 278 -18.15 -10.65 13.26
C ASN A 278 -18.86 -11.35 14.43
N ALA A 279 -20.16 -11.12 14.65
CA ALA A 279 -20.89 -11.64 15.82
C ALA A 279 -20.99 -13.18 15.90
N ASN A 280 -20.74 -13.91 14.79
CA ASN A 280 -20.85 -15.38 14.74
C ASN A 280 -19.56 -16.08 14.28
N LYS A 281 -18.43 -15.38 14.14
CA LYS A 281 -17.18 -15.99 13.66
C LYS A 281 -16.39 -16.61 14.81
N GLU A 282 -15.83 -17.79 14.58
CA GLU A 282 -14.83 -18.34 15.51
C GLU A 282 -13.56 -17.47 15.46
N THR A 283 -13.07 -17.05 16.63
CA THR A 283 -11.85 -16.24 16.74
C THR A 283 -10.67 -17.09 17.16
N PHE A 284 -9.60 -17.05 16.36
CA PHE A 284 -8.34 -17.74 16.58
C PHE A 284 -7.24 -16.72 16.86
N LEU A 285 -6.53 -16.89 17.97
CA LEU A 285 -5.34 -16.11 18.28
C LEU A 285 -4.10 -16.99 18.17
N LEU A 286 -3.15 -16.56 17.35
CA LEU A 286 -1.87 -17.24 17.15
C LEU A 286 -0.81 -16.52 17.96
N THR A 287 -0.61 -16.96 19.21
CA THR A 287 0.42 -16.44 20.11
C THR A 287 0.84 -17.50 21.13
N GLU A 288 2.07 -17.38 21.65
CA GLU A 288 2.52 -18.06 22.86
C GLU A 288 2.55 -17.11 24.08
N ASN A 289 2.20 -15.84 23.89
CA ASN A 289 2.17 -14.82 24.93
C ASN A 289 0.83 -14.84 25.69
N LEU A 290 0.83 -15.44 26.88
CA LEU A 290 -0.37 -15.51 27.74
C LEU A 290 -0.86 -14.14 28.23
N THR A 291 0.02 -13.15 28.36
CA THR A 291 -0.36 -11.78 28.73
C THR A 291 -1.14 -11.14 27.58
N LEU A 292 -0.63 -11.25 26.35
CA LEU A 292 -1.32 -10.78 25.16
C LEU A 292 -2.70 -11.44 25.00
N LEU A 293 -2.77 -12.77 25.16
CA LEU A 293 -4.04 -13.50 25.14
C LEU A 293 -5.03 -12.93 26.14
N ARG A 294 -4.60 -12.63 27.38
CA ARG A 294 -5.47 -12.03 28.40
C ARG A 294 -5.93 -10.63 28.03
N SER A 295 -5.01 -9.74 27.62
CA SER A 295 -5.36 -8.35 27.25
C SER A 295 -6.32 -8.28 26.06
N ILE A 296 -6.12 -9.13 25.04
CA ILE A 296 -7.03 -9.21 23.89
C ILE A 296 -8.38 -9.80 24.33
N SER A 297 -8.37 -10.90 25.12
CA SER A 297 -9.61 -11.54 25.60
C SER A 297 -10.44 -10.65 26.52
N SER A 298 -9.82 -9.74 27.29
CA SER A 298 -10.55 -8.76 28.11
C SER A 298 -11.12 -7.60 27.31
N THR A 299 -10.62 -7.38 26.09
CA THR A 299 -11.01 -6.26 25.23
C THR A 299 -12.06 -6.69 24.20
N ILE A 300 -11.99 -7.92 23.71
CA ILE A 300 -12.89 -8.46 22.71
C ILE A 300 -13.89 -9.41 23.39
N ASP A 301 -15.19 -9.09 23.29
CA ASP A 301 -16.30 -9.86 23.88
C ASP A 301 -16.67 -11.12 23.09
N VAL A 302 -15.68 -11.83 22.53
CA VAL A 302 -15.89 -13.13 21.87
C VAL A 302 -14.90 -14.19 22.36
N PRO A 303 -15.31 -15.47 22.48
CA PRO A 303 -14.40 -16.55 22.86
C PRO A 303 -13.21 -16.69 21.88
N ILE A 304 -11.99 -16.65 22.42
CA ILE A 304 -10.76 -16.79 21.65
C ILE A 304 -10.18 -18.20 21.82
N LYS A 305 -9.93 -18.88 20.70
CA LYS A 305 -9.19 -20.15 20.66
C LYS A 305 -7.72 -19.86 20.40
N SER A 306 -6.86 -20.10 21.38
CA SER A 306 -5.41 -20.07 21.18
C SER A 306 -4.97 -21.31 20.40
N VAL A 307 -4.21 -21.14 19.32
CA VAL A 307 -3.88 -22.21 18.38
C VAL A 307 -2.43 -22.07 17.88
N SER A 308 -1.81 -23.21 17.55
CA SER A 308 -0.44 -23.26 17.02
C SER A 308 -0.40 -23.14 15.49
N LYS A 309 0.80 -22.88 14.94
CA LYS A 309 1.03 -22.78 13.49
C LYS A 309 0.59 -24.02 12.69
N SER A 310 0.57 -25.20 13.32
CA SER A 310 0.15 -26.45 12.67
C SER A 310 -1.35 -26.50 12.33
N MET A 311 -2.15 -25.54 12.80
CA MET A 311 -3.58 -25.49 12.49
C MET A 311 -3.88 -25.38 10.98
N PHE A 312 -2.93 -24.84 10.20
CA PHE A 312 -3.11 -24.58 8.76
C PHE A 312 -2.69 -25.75 7.87
N ALA A 313 -2.14 -26.83 8.42
CA ALA A 313 -1.57 -27.92 7.60
C ALA A 313 -2.64 -28.74 6.85
N ASP A 314 -3.85 -28.89 7.40
CA ASP A 314 -4.84 -29.86 6.87
C ASP A 314 -6.31 -29.40 7.01
N LYS A 315 -6.56 -28.09 7.22
CA LYS A 315 -7.91 -27.57 7.46
C LYS A 315 -8.26 -26.43 6.50
N THR A 316 -9.45 -26.52 5.92
CA THR A 316 -10.10 -25.38 5.28
C THR A 316 -10.79 -24.54 6.37
N PHE A 317 -10.63 -23.22 6.28
CA PHE A 317 -11.29 -22.28 7.17
C PHE A 317 -12.19 -21.36 6.36
N SER A 318 -13.41 -21.18 6.84
CA SER A 318 -14.37 -20.21 6.31
C SER A 318 -15.03 -19.47 7.46
N ASP A 319 -15.43 -18.22 7.20
CA ASP A 319 -16.13 -17.36 8.17
C ASP A 319 -15.44 -17.30 9.54
N SER A 320 -14.10 -17.29 9.55
CA SER A 320 -13.28 -17.26 10.77
C SER A 320 -12.58 -15.91 10.95
N HIS A 321 -12.27 -15.56 12.19
CA HIS A 321 -11.48 -14.38 12.54
C HIS A 321 -10.11 -14.80 13.06
N PHE A 322 -9.04 -14.32 12.44
CA PHE A 322 -7.67 -14.65 12.83
C PHE A 322 -6.96 -13.42 13.35
N ILE A 323 -6.33 -13.56 14.51
CA ILE A 323 -5.44 -12.56 15.09
C ILE A 323 -4.04 -13.17 15.11
N PHE A 324 -3.11 -12.56 14.39
CA PHE A 324 -1.72 -13.00 14.31
C PHE A 324 -0.83 -12.15 15.21
N ASP A 325 -0.08 -12.78 16.09
CA ASP A 325 0.98 -12.11 16.84
C ASP A 325 2.28 -12.07 16.02
N ALA A 326 2.71 -10.88 15.60
CA ALA A 326 3.91 -10.70 14.79
C ALA A 326 5.22 -10.91 15.59
N ASN A 327 5.13 -11.13 16.90
CA ASN A 327 6.24 -11.66 17.70
C ASN A 327 6.31 -13.20 17.65
N TYR A 328 5.20 -13.88 17.36
CA TYR A 328 5.13 -15.34 17.24
C TYR A 328 5.29 -15.83 15.79
N MET A 329 4.70 -15.12 14.83
CA MET A 329 4.77 -15.41 13.40
C MET A 329 5.45 -14.27 12.65
N SER A 330 6.33 -14.61 11.70
CA SER A 330 6.95 -13.61 10.84
C SER A 330 5.91 -12.98 9.91
N PHE A 331 6.13 -11.74 9.44
CA PHE A 331 5.23 -11.11 8.47
C PHE A 331 5.13 -11.95 7.19
N ASP A 332 6.22 -12.59 6.74
CA ASP A 332 6.16 -13.57 5.63
C ASP A 332 5.17 -14.72 5.89
N GLN A 333 5.22 -15.34 7.08
CA GLN A 333 4.31 -16.43 7.44
C GLN A 333 2.86 -15.93 7.49
N ILE A 334 2.63 -14.77 8.09
CA ILE A 334 1.32 -14.14 8.19
C ILE A 334 0.77 -13.88 6.78
N PHE A 335 1.57 -13.31 5.88
CA PHE A 335 1.10 -12.96 4.53
C PHE A 335 0.73 -14.18 3.70
N ARG A 336 1.51 -15.27 3.81
CA ARG A 336 1.18 -16.55 3.14
C ARG A 336 -0.15 -17.11 3.63
N VAL A 337 -0.34 -17.15 4.95
CA VAL A 337 -1.59 -17.64 5.55
C VAL A 337 -2.78 -16.78 5.13
N MET A 338 -2.65 -15.44 5.16
CA MET A 338 -3.71 -14.53 4.73
C MET A 338 -4.07 -14.73 3.25
N LYS A 339 -3.07 -14.89 2.39
CA LYS A 339 -3.26 -15.16 0.96
C LYS A 339 -4.00 -16.48 0.72
N ASP A 340 -3.56 -17.55 1.40
CA ASP A 340 -4.15 -18.89 1.26
C ASP A 340 -5.59 -18.96 1.78
N LEU A 341 -5.92 -18.15 2.81
CA LEU A 341 -7.24 -18.10 3.42
C LEU A 341 -8.16 -16.99 2.85
N SER A 342 -7.71 -16.26 1.83
CA SER A 342 -8.45 -15.16 1.22
C SER A 342 -9.74 -15.62 0.53
N GLY A 343 -10.78 -14.79 0.53
CA GLY A 343 -12.01 -15.04 -0.23
C GLY A 343 -13.05 -15.99 0.41
N HIS A 344 -12.84 -16.47 1.63
CA HIS A 344 -13.73 -17.43 2.32
C HIS A 344 -14.51 -16.83 3.51
N GLY A 345 -14.79 -15.52 3.49
CA GLY A 345 -15.42 -14.82 4.62
C GLY A 345 -14.50 -14.66 5.83
N ASN A 346 -13.25 -15.11 5.73
CA ASN A 346 -12.23 -14.94 6.76
C ASN A 346 -11.84 -13.47 6.91
N THR A 347 -11.47 -13.09 8.14
CA THR A 347 -11.03 -11.74 8.49
C THR A 347 -9.76 -11.83 9.32
N PHE A 348 -8.89 -10.84 9.17
CA PHE A 348 -7.53 -10.90 9.71
C PHE A 348 -7.20 -9.65 10.50
N ARG A 349 -6.51 -9.84 11.62
CA ARG A 349 -5.87 -8.78 12.41
C ARG A 349 -4.44 -9.19 12.68
N ILE A 350 -3.57 -8.21 12.73
CA ILE A 350 -2.17 -8.38 13.10
C ILE A 350 -1.94 -7.58 14.36
N HIS A 351 -1.31 -8.20 15.35
CA HIS A 351 -0.71 -7.55 16.50
C HIS A 351 0.75 -7.24 16.11
N PRO A 352 1.11 -5.98 15.86
CA PRO A 352 2.50 -5.64 15.55
C PRO A 352 3.40 -5.86 16.77
N PRO A 353 4.70 -6.07 16.55
CA PRO A 353 5.65 -6.33 17.65
C PRO A 353 5.64 -5.21 18.69
N ASP A 354 5.50 -5.57 19.96
CA ASP A 354 5.60 -4.66 21.12
C ASP A 354 4.60 -3.49 21.12
N CYS A 355 3.45 -3.71 20.47
CA CYS A 355 2.34 -2.78 20.45
C CYS A 355 1.26 -3.18 21.46
N ASN A 356 0.36 -2.26 21.79
CA ASN A 356 -0.85 -2.52 22.59
C ASN A 356 -2.12 -2.51 21.74
N PHE A 357 -2.01 -2.83 20.45
CA PHE A 357 -3.14 -2.82 19.53
C PHE A 357 -3.05 -3.94 18.50
N ILE A 358 -4.23 -4.36 18.02
CA ILE A 358 -4.37 -5.17 16.81
C ILE A 358 -4.96 -4.31 15.69
N ILE A 359 -4.56 -4.59 14.45
CA ILE A 359 -4.96 -3.81 13.29
C ILE A 359 -5.26 -4.70 12.08
N GLY A 360 -6.24 -4.31 11.27
CA GLY A 360 -6.54 -5.00 10.02
C GLY A 360 -7.69 -4.35 9.25
N SER A 361 -8.08 -4.91 8.12
CA SER A 361 -9.24 -4.44 7.37
C SER A 361 -10.09 -5.61 6.90
N ASP A 362 -11.41 -5.45 6.96
CA ASP A 362 -12.37 -6.48 6.55
C ASP A 362 -12.79 -6.31 5.07
N GLN A 363 -12.48 -5.16 4.44
CA GLN A 363 -12.81 -4.85 3.06
C GLN A 363 -11.74 -3.94 2.41
N SER A 364 -11.51 -4.12 1.11
CA SER A 364 -10.51 -3.34 0.35
C SER A 364 -10.83 -1.85 0.15
N ASP A 365 -12.00 -1.40 0.59
CA ASP A 365 -12.48 -0.03 0.42
C ASP A 365 -12.99 0.65 1.68
N GLN A 366 -12.83 0.00 2.84
CA GLN A 366 -13.14 0.58 4.14
C GLN A 366 -11.85 0.91 4.88
N LYS A 367 -11.93 1.92 5.76
CA LYS A 367 -10.87 2.15 6.75
C LYS A 367 -10.71 0.91 7.60
N GLY A 368 -9.47 0.53 7.85
CA GLY A 368 -9.15 -0.58 8.72
C GLY A 368 -9.56 -0.31 10.16
N ALA A 369 -9.72 -1.40 10.89
CA ALA A 369 -10.06 -1.40 12.29
C ALA A 369 -8.79 -1.50 13.13
N VAL A 370 -8.71 -0.66 14.16
CA VAL A 370 -7.71 -0.73 15.23
C VAL A 370 -8.43 -1.06 16.53
N THR A 371 -7.94 -2.02 17.28
CA THR A 371 -8.41 -2.30 18.65
C THR A 371 -7.24 -2.17 19.59
N VAL A 372 -7.27 -1.13 20.41
CA VAL A 372 -6.27 -0.86 21.45
C VAL A 372 -6.70 -1.55 22.74
N PHE A 373 -5.75 -2.20 23.41
CA PHE A 373 -5.96 -2.90 24.66
C PHE A 373 -4.97 -2.43 25.73
N SER A 374 -5.32 -2.72 26.98
CA SER A 374 -4.58 -2.29 28.18
C SER A 374 -3.49 -3.26 28.59
#